data_AF-A0A833PPZ3-F1
#
_entry.id   AF-A0A833PPZ3-F1
#
_cell.length_a   1.000
_cell.length_b   1.000
_cell.length_c   1.000
_cell.angle_alpha   90.00
_cell.angle_beta   90.00
_cell.angle_gamma   90.00
#
_symmetry.space_group_name_H-M   'P 1'
#
loop_
_entity.id
_entity.type
_entity.pdbx_description
1 polymer ?
#
loop_
_entity_poly.entity_id
_entity_poly.type
_entity_poly.pdbx_seq_one_letter_code
_entity_poly.pdbx_strand_id
1 'polypeptide(L)'
;MFCVLPAVYAASKVGPHYGSLAGWATLVGVLATQTALLMRVADWVTRRLGVDGQPDATAPSDSPDDEPADEPDDVPDVPLRYGEQARFKQLVLIADTERPDVTRRFYDKAKRAIEAYVDVETGRDGSGAAMVSTADLAPADGLPAAPPDETLIVFVSNDGAWSGFRVGDDSFRFRHGAMTRLRFTHVMPVRWSGDYMVTFWFDVPKREHATDFNAYSAGFDIGVSRAGRRSRTLTHACREIASVLGVAFDVDEVGDD
;
A
#
# COMPACT_ATOMS: atom_id res chain seq x y z
N MET A 1 12.28 32.77 -17.10
CA MET A 1 13.75 32.71 -17.19
C MET A 1 14.15 31.26 -16.99
N PHE A 2 14.89 30.70 -17.96
CA PHE A 2 15.24 29.28 -18.21
C PHE A 2 15.76 28.52 -16.95
N CYS A 3 15.52 27.21 -16.77
CA CYS A 3 15.91 26.04 -17.61
C CYS A 3 14.72 25.06 -17.78
N VAL A 4 14.36 24.42 -18.90
CA VAL A 4 15.02 24.00 -20.15
C VAL A 4 16.37 23.33 -19.94
N LEU A 5 16.35 21.98 -19.80
CA LEU A 5 17.35 20.97 -20.24
C LEU A 5 17.37 19.78 -19.25
N PRO A 6 16.70 18.67 -19.60
CA PRO A 6 17.46 17.54 -20.17
C PRO A 6 16.99 17.12 -21.57
N ALA A 7 15.96 17.75 -22.13
CA ALA A 7 15.40 17.36 -23.43
C ALA A 7 16.25 17.80 -24.65
N VAL A 8 17.16 18.77 -24.50
CA VAL A 8 17.92 19.34 -25.64
C VAL A 8 19.32 18.72 -25.82
N TYR A 9 19.83 17.91 -24.86
CA TYR A 9 21.11 17.22 -25.05
C TYR A 9 20.99 15.93 -25.88
N ALA A 10 19.82 15.29 -25.90
CA ALA A 10 19.58 14.10 -26.72
C ALA A 10 19.18 14.45 -28.18
N ALA A 11 18.84 15.71 -28.46
CA ALA A 11 18.34 16.13 -29.77
C ALA A 11 19.43 16.65 -30.74
N SER A 12 20.69 16.80 -30.33
CA SER A 12 21.75 17.34 -31.21
C SER A 12 22.51 16.29 -32.03
N LYS A 13 22.19 15.00 -31.90
CA LYS A 13 22.85 13.92 -32.66
C LYS A 13 22.01 13.22 -33.72
N VAL A 14 20.81 13.73 -34.02
CA VAL A 14 20.00 13.15 -35.11
C VAL A 14 19.61 14.27 -36.06
N GLY A 15 20.18 14.20 -37.27
CA GLY A 15 19.89 15.11 -38.37
C GLY A 15 18.42 15.08 -38.80
N PRO A 16 17.99 16.08 -39.57
CA PRO A 16 16.62 16.58 -39.55
C PRO A 16 15.76 15.88 -40.58
N HIS A 17 15.26 14.67 -40.32
CA HIS A 17 14.11 14.15 -41.06
C HIS A 17 13.23 13.30 -40.12
N TYR A 18 11.92 13.57 -40.12
CA TYR A 18 10.83 12.91 -39.37
C TYR A 18 10.52 13.41 -37.95
N GLY A 19 10.16 14.70 -37.82
CA GLY A 19 9.81 15.33 -36.54
C GLY A 19 8.33 15.36 -36.12
N SER A 20 7.38 14.79 -36.86
CA SER A 20 5.95 14.88 -36.50
C SER A 20 5.24 13.56 -36.17
N LEU A 21 5.75 12.41 -36.62
CA LEU A 21 5.09 11.10 -36.40
C LEU A 21 5.49 10.42 -35.08
N ALA A 22 6.68 10.69 -34.55
CA ALA A 22 7.15 10.08 -33.29
C ALA A 22 6.40 10.60 -32.04
N GLY A 23 5.87 11.83 -32.10
CA GLY A 23 5.11 12.43 -30.99
C GLY A 23 3.69 11.90 -30.82
N TRP A 24 3.09 11.32 -31.87
CA TRP A 24 1.76 10.70 -31.79
C TRP A 24 1.82 9.27 -31.26
N ALA A 25 2.91 8.55 -31.54
CA ALA A 25 3.11 7.18 -31.05
C ALA A 25 3.23 7.11 -29.52
N THR A 26 3.86 8.12 -28.89
CA THR A 26 3.98 8.21 -27.42
C THR A 26 2.64 8.52 -26.75
N LEU A 27 1.81 9.37 -27.38
CA LEU A 27 0.48 9.74 -26.86
C LEU A 27 -0.52 8.56 -26.93
N VAL A 28 -0.49 7.80 -28.03
CA VAL A 28 -1.29 6.57 -28.18
C VAL A 28 -0.81 5.49 -27.21
N GLY A 29 0.50 5.38 -26.99
CA GLY A 29 1.08 4.48 -26.00
C GLY A 29 0.51 4.73 -24.60
N VAL A 30 0.56 5.97 -24.11
CA VAL A 30 0.07 6.35 -22.76
C VAL A 30 -1.44 6.09 -22.60
N LEU A 31 -2.24 6.42 -23.60
CA LEU A 31 -3.69 6.19 -23.56
C LEU A 31 -4.03 4.69 -23.53
N ALA A 32 -3.34 3.88 -24.35
CA ALA A 32 -3.55 2.43 -24.37
C ALA A 32 -3.18 1.76 -23.03
N THR A 33 -2.16 2.25 -22.32
CA THR A 33 -1.77 1.72 -21.01
C THR A 33 -2.82 2.03 -19.93
N GLN A 34 -3.42 3.22 -19.95
CA GLN A 34 -4.50 3.58 -19.02
C GLN A 34 -5.75 2.72 -19.25
N THR A 35 -6.12 2.47 -20.51
CA THR A 35 -7.27 1.62 -20.83
C THR A 35 -7.05 0.16 -20.43
N ALA A 36 -5.82 -0.36 -20.55
CA ALA A 36 -5.49 -1.72 -20.13
C ALA A 36 -5.53 -1.90 -18.59
N LEU A 37 -5.20 -0.84 -17.84
CA LEU A 37 -5.27 -0.82 -16.37
C LEU A 37 -6.73 -0.82 -15.91
N LEU A 38 -7.58 0.00 -16.52
CA LEU A 38 -9.03 0.02 -16.27
C LEU A 38 -9.70 -1.32 -16.63
N MET A 39 -9.37 -1.89 -17.79
CA MET A 39 -9.91 -3.18 -18.23
C MET A 39 -9.50 -4.34 -17.31
N ARG A 40 -8.30 -4.30 -16.70
CA ARG A 40 -7.87 -5.32 -15.73
C ARG A 40 -8.54 -5.18 -14.37
N VAL A 41 -8.78 -3.94 -13.92
CA VAL A 41 -9.57 -3.68 -12.70
C VAL A 41 -11.00 -4.19 -12.93
N ALA A 42 -11.60 -3.87 -14.08
CA ALA A 42 -12.93 -4.35 -14.45
C ALA A 42 -13.00 -5.89 -14.54
N ASP A 43 -12.04 -6.55 -15.19
CA ASP A 43 -12.01 -8.01 -15.37
C ASP A 43 -11.70 -8.78 -14.06
N TRP A 44 -11.08 -8.12 -13.09
CA TRP A 44 -10.92 -8.64 -11.73
C TRP A 44 -12.22 -8.49 -10.92
N VAL A 45 -12.92 -7.36 -11.06
CA VAL A 45 -14.22 -7.11 -10.42
C VAL A 45 -15.29 -8.06 -10.96
N THR A 46 -15.38 -8.27 -12.29
CA THR A 46 -16.38 -9.17 -12.90
C THR A 46 -16.15 -10.64 -12.53
N ARG A 47 -14.90 -11.09 -12.37
CA ARG A 47 -14.60 -12.45 -11.90
C ARG A 47 -15.06 -12.73 -10.46
N ARG A 48 -15.28 -11.70 -9.64
CA ARG A 48 -15.88 -11.84 -8.30
C ARG A 48 -17.41 -11.89 -8.29
N LEU A 49 -18.07 -11.47 -9.37
CA LEU A 49 -19.53 -11.50 -9.50
C LEU A 49 -20.10 -12.86 -9.96
N GLY A 50 -19.23 -13.83 -10.26
CA GLY A 50 -19.64 -15.19 -10.62
C GLY A 50 -19.63 -16.14 -9.42
N VAL A 51 -20.85 -16.50 -8.98
CA VAL A 51 -21.26 -17.62 -8.08
C VAL A 51 -21.85 -17.17 -6.72
N ASP A 52 -23.20 -17.13 -6.76
CA ASP A 52 -24.23 -17.39 -5.74
C ASP A 52 -24.51 -16.41 -4.59
N GLY A 53 -25.55 -15.57 -4.80
CA GLY A 53 -26.28 -14.87 -3.74
C GLY A 53 -27.24 -13.77 -4.23
N GLN A 54 -28.53 -14.11 -4.35
CA GLN A 54 -29.69 -13.25 -4.65
C GLN A 54 -29.74 -11.95 -3.80
N PRO A 55 -30.25 -10.80 -4.31
CA PRO A 55 -30.12 -9.50 -3.65
C PRO A 55 -31.27 -9.24 -2.67
N ASP A 56 -30.94 -8.98 -1.40
CA ASP A 56 -31.90 -8.38 -0.46
C ASP A 56 -31.81 -6.86 -0.54
N ALA A 57 -32.85 -6.29 -1.12
CA ALA A 57 -33.15 -4.88 -1.07
C ALA A 57 -33.73 -4.55 0.30
N THR A 58 -33.06 -3.68 1.08
CA THR A 58 -33.70 -2.68 1.95
C THR A 58 -32.66 -1.62 2.29
N ALA A 59 -32.77 -0.45 1.67
CA ALA A 59 -32.04 0.75 2.07
C ALA A 59 -32.78 1.42 3.24
N PRO A 60 -32.05 2.01 4.20
CA PRO A 60 -32.44 3.27 4.79
C PRO A 60 -31.59 4.38 4.18
N SER A 61 -32.29 5.35 3.58
CA SER A 61 -31.77 6.68 3.30
C SER A 61 -31.53 7.38 4.62
N ASP A 62 -30.28 7.73 4.93
CA ASP A 62 -29.97 8.82 5.84
C ASP A 62 -29.14 9.88 5.10
N SER A 63 -29.58 11.11 5.30
CA SER A 63 -29.22 12.36 4.62
C SER A 63 -27.74 12.73 4.78
N PRO A 64 -27.22 13.64 3.92
CA PRO A 64 -25.85 14.12 4.04
C PRO A 64 -25.78 15.12 5.20
N ASP A 65 -25.50 14.62 6.40
CA ASP A 65 -25.13 15.48 7.53
C ASP A 65 -23.72 16.03 7.29
N ASP A 66 -23.69 17.35 7.11
CA ASP A 66 -22.55 18.27 7.13
C ASP A 66 -21.20 17.66 7.61
N GLU A 67 -20.35 17.27 6.66
CA GLU A 67 -18.92 17.07 6.93
C GLU A 67 -18.30 18.46 7.17
N PRO A 68 -17.75 18.77 8.35
CA PRO A 68 -17.00 20.00 8.51
C PRO A 68 -15.77 19.95 7.61
N ALA A 69 -15.60 21.01 6.83
CA ALA A 69 -14.46 21.24 5.95
C ALA A 69 -13.14 21.19 6.73
N ASP A 70 -12.18 20.44 6.18
CA ASP A 70 -10.73 20.54 6.43
C ASP A 70 -10.32 20.90 7.86
N GLU A 71 -10.65 20.05 8.84
CA GLU A 71 -9.83 20.01 10.06
C GLU A 71 -8.46 19.42 9.69
N PRO A 72 -7.34 20.02 10.14
CA PRO A 72 -6.05 19.39 10.01
C PRO A 72 -6.13 17.99 10.61
N ASP A 73 -5.46 17.03 9.96
CA ASP A 73 -5.35 15.62 10.34
C ASP A 73 -4.62 15.55 11.71
N ASP A 74 -5.29 15.97 12.80
CA ASP A 74 -4.79 16.05 14.19
C ASP A 74 -4.71 14.65 14.83
N VAL A 75 -4.52 13.61 14.01
CA VAL A 75 -4.14 12.29 14.51
C VAL A 75 -2.67 12.38 14.89
N PRO A 76 -2.31 12.25 16.17
CA PRO A 76 -0.91 12.32 16.58
C PRO A 76 -0.11 11.19 15.92
N ASP A 77 1.07 11.55 15.39
CA ASP A 77 2.01 10.58 14.81
C ASP A 77 2.24 9.41 15.77
N VAL A 78 2.29 8.20 15.23
CA VAL A 78 2.59 7.02 16.05
C VAL A 78 4.06 7.10 16.48
N PRO A 79 4.36 7.00 17.79
CA PRO A 79 5.71 7.16 18.27
C PRO A 79 6.64 6.08 17.71
N LEU A 80 7.77 6.52 17.18
CA LEU A 80 8.85 5.63 16.77
C LEU A 80 9.55 5.08 18.02
N ARG A 81 9.50 3.76 18.21
CA ARG A 81 10.15 3.05 19.31
C ARG A 81 11.47 2.44 18.84
N TYR A 82 12.40 2.27 19.78
CA TYR A 82 13.70 1.68 19.53
C TYR A 82 13.81 0.40 20.37
N GLY A 83 13.89 -0.74 19.70
CA GLY A 83 14.25 -2.02 20.29
C GLY A 83 15.73 -2.31 20.12
N GLU A 84 16.15 -3.47 20.62
CA GLU A 84 17.54 -3.90 20.57
C GLU A 84 18.08 -3.98 19.13
N GLN A 85 17.31 -4.56 18.22
CA GLN A 85 17.75 -4.86 16.85
C GLN A 85 17.11 -3.96 15.78
N ALA A 86 16.01 -3.29 16.09
CA ALA A 86 15.28 -2.46 15.13
C ALA A 86 14.58 -1.28 15.77
N ARG A 87 14.38 -0.23 14.96
CA ARG A 87 13.41 0.82 15.24
C ARG A 87 12.08 0.45 14.59
N PHE A 88 10.97 0.74 15.26
CA PHE A 88 9.65 0.27 14.82
C PHE A 88 8.50 1.17 15.27
N LYS A 89 7.37 1.07 14.57
CA LYS A 89 6.08 1.63 15.00
C LYS A 89 5.07 0.50 15.18
N GLN A 90 4.18 0.65 16.15
CA GLN A 90 3.05 -0.26 16.41
C GLN A 90 1.76 0.39 15.91
N LEU A 91 1.13 -0.23 14.91
CA LEU A 91 0.01 0.34 14.17
C LEU A 91 -1.23 -0.52 14.34
N VAL A 92 -2.35 0.13 14.65
CA VAL A 92 -3.68 -0.48 14.55
C VAL A 92 -4.29 -0.01 13.24
N LEU A 93 -4.46 -0.93 12.27
CA LEU A 93 -4.95 -0.56 10.93
C LEU A 93 -6.39 -0.09 10.97
N ILE A 94 -7.24 -0.81 11.72
CA ILE A 94 -8.62 -0.45 12.00
C ILE A 94 -8.96 -0.98 13.39
N ALA A 95 -9.44 -0.10 14.27
CA ALA A 95 -10.07 -0.51 15.52
C ALA A 95 -11.56 -0.82 15.26
N ASP A 96 -11.83 -1.94 14.59
CA ASP A 96 -13.19 -2.43 14.29
C ASP A 96 -13.33 -3.86 14.81
N THR A 97 -14.04 -4.01 15.92
CA THR A 97 -14.24 -5.28 16.61
C THR A 97 -15.02 -6.30 15.79
N GLU A 98 -15.69 -5.88 14.71
CA GLU A 98 -16.41 -6.79 13.81
C GLU A 98 -15.49 -7.49 12.80
N ARG A 99 -14.26 -7.00 12.61
CA ARG A 99 -13.29 -7.55 11.64
C ARG A 99 -11.86 -7.59 12.20
N PRO A 100 -11.58 -8.45 13.19
CA PRO A 100 -10.26 -8.57 13.81
C PRO A 100 -9.15 -8.97 12.82
N ASP A 101 -9.50 -9.58 11.69
CA ASP A 101 -8.53 -10.19 10.77
C ASP A 101 -7.86 -9.21 9.79
N VAL A 102 -8.21 -7.91 9.81
CA VAL A 102 -7.70 -6.93 8.83
C VAL A 102 -6.18 -6.79 8.92
N THR A 103 -5.64 -6.70 10.14
CA THR A 103 -4.19 -6.64 10.39
C THR A 103 -3.48 -7.87 9.86
N ARG A 104 -3.99 -9.06 10.19
CA ARG A 104 -3.40 -10.32 9.73
C ARG A 104 -3.45 -10.45 8.21
N ARG A 105 -4.60 -10.13 7.61
CA ARG A 105 -4.78 -10.14 6.16
C ARG A 105 -3.83 -9.17 5.47
N PHE A 106 -3.67 -7.96 5.98
CA PHE A 106 -2.70 -7.00 5.45
C PHE A 106 -1.30 -7.60 5.47
N TYR A 107 -0.87 -8.16 6.62
CA TYR A 107 0.43 -8.78 6.77
C TYR A 107 0.67 -9.90 5.76
N ASP A 108 -0.26 -10.86 5.65
CA ASP A 108 -0.12 -12.00 4.74
C ASP A 108 -0.10 -11.57 3.26
N LYS A 109 -0.91 -10.57 2.90
CA LYS A 109 -0.94 -10.01 1.53
C LYS A 109 0.30 -9.19 1.22
N ALA A 110 0.78 -8.38 2.15
CA ALA A 110 2.00 -7.60 2.01
C ALA A 110 3.21 -8.51 1.83
N LYS A 111 3.32 -9.56 2.65
CA LYS A 111 4.35 -10.61 2.52
C LYS A 111 4.35 -11.20 1.12
N ARG A 112 3.20 -11.68 0.65
CA ARG A 112 3.06 -12.29 -0.68
C ARG A 112 3.37 -11.31 -1.81
N ALA A 113 2.98 -10.04 -1.67
CA ALA A 113 3.27 -8.98 -2.64
C ALA A 113 4.77 -8.72 -2.75
N ILE A 114 5.48 -8.67 -1.62
CA ILE A 114 6.94 -8.43 -1.55
C ILE A 114 7.72 -9.66 -2.05
N GLU A 115 7.31 -10.88 -1.67
CA GLU A 115 7.92 -12.15 -2.09
C GLU A 115 7.94 -12.35 -3.60
N ALA A 116 6.96 -11.77 -4.32
CA ALA A 116 6.92 -11.82 -5.77
C ALA A 116 8.08 -11.07 -6.46
N TYR A 117 8.80 -10.22 -5.72
CA TYR A 117 9.84 -9.32 -6.23
C TYR A 117 11.19 -9.56 -5.58
N VAL A 118 11.23 -9.74 -4.27
CA VAL A 118 12.47 -9.86 -3.49
C VAL A 118 12.44 -11.02 -2.52
N ASP A 119 13.61 -11.45 -2.06
CA ASP A 119 13.72 -12.51 -1.08
C ASP A 119 13.21 -12.02 0.26
N VAL A 120 12.38 -12.86 0.88
CA VAL A 120 11.81 -12.60 2.19
C VAL A 120 12.26 -13.71 3.12
N GLU A 121 12.80 -13.30 4.26
CA GLU A 121 13.13 -14.20 5.35
C GLU A 121 12.00 -14.15 6.38
N THR A 122 11.43 -15.30 6.66
CA THR A 122 10.34 -15.43 7.62
C THR A 122 10.84 -16.08 8.90
N GLY A 123 10.29 -15.68 10.03
CA GLY A 123 10.56 -16.34 11.29
C GLY A 123 9.56 -15.97 12.36
N ARG A 124 9.67 -16.67 13.49
CA ARG A 124 8.91 -16.38 14.69
C ARG A 124 9.75 -15.61 15.70
N ASP A 125 9.13 -15.15 16.78
CA ASP A 125 9.84 -14.53 17.90
C ASP A 125 11.09 -15.34 18.31
N GLY A 126 12.19 -14.64 18.55
CA GLY A 126 13.50 -15.24 18.84
C GLY A 126 14.28 -15.77 17.64
N SER A 127 13.72 -15.74 16.42
CA SER A 127 14.48 -16.03 15.19
C SER A 127 15.24 -14.80 14.71
N GLY A 128 16.28 -15.02 13.87
CA GLY A 128 17.01 -13.90 13.26
C GLY A 128 16.14 -12.99 12.39
N ALA A 129 15.02 -13.47 11.84
CA ALA A 129 14.09 -12.65 11.05
C ALA A 129 13.18 -11.76 11.93
N ALA A 130 12.97 -12.14 13.19
CA ALA A 130 12.19 -11.39 14.16
C ALA A 130 13.06 -10.30 14.81
N MET A 131 13.15 -9.16 14.14
CA MET A 131 13.98 -8.02 14.57
C MET A 131 13.37 -7.19 15.72
N VAL A 132 12.11 -7.43 16.05
CA VAL A 132 11.41 -6.78 17.17
C VAL A 132 10.90 -7.90 18.07
N SER A 133 11.38 -7.97 19.30
CA SER A 133 11.02 -9.03 20.24
C SER A 133 9.70 -8.72 20.96
N THR A 134 9.06 -9.74 21.52
CA THR A 134 7.87 -9.54 22.37
C THR A 134 8.17 -8.64 23.58
N ALA A 135 9.41 -8.68 24.10
CA ALA A 135 9.85 -7.81 25.20
C ALA A 135 9.90 -6.32 24.78
N ASP A 136 10.32 -6.03 23.54
CA ASP A 136 10.34 -4.66 23.00
C ASP A 136 8.93 -4.07 22.86
N LEU A 137 7.92 -4.93 22.70
CA LEU A 137 6.52 -4.55 22.48
C LEU A 137 5.76 -4.22 23.76
N ALA A 138 6.35 -4.45 24.94
CA ALA A 138 5.71 -4.17 26.22
C ALA A 138 5.11 -2.74 26.25
N PRO A 139 3.93 -2.56 26.86
CA PRO A 139 3.32 -1.24 26.98
C PRO A 139 4.31 -0.25 27.61
N ALA A 140 4.39 0.97 27.06
CA ALA A 140 4.91 2.07 27.85
C ALA A 140 3.97 2.29 29.04
N ASP A 141 4.51 2.57 30.22
CA ASP A 141 3.77 2.60 31.48
C ASP A 141 2.39 3.27 31.36
N GLY A 142 1.32 2.52 31.67
CA GLY A 142 -0.04 3.05 31.89
C GLY A 142 -1.05 2.96 30.73
N LEU A 143 -0.70 2.43 29.55
CA LEU A 143 -1.64 2.23 28.45
C LEU A 143 -2.05 0.75 28.27
N PRO A 144 -3.33 0.46 27.96
CA PRO A 144 -3.72 -0.89 27.55
C PRO A 144 -3.00 -1.25 26.25
N ALA A 145 -2.29 -2.38 26.24
CA ALA A 145 -1.78 -2.94 24.99
C ALA A 145 -2.95 -3.40 24.13
N ALA A 146 -2.96 -2.96 22.87
CA ALA A 146 -3.79 -3.61 21.86
C ALA A 146 -3.38 -5.08 21.74
N PRO A 147 -4.32 -6.00 21.42
CA PRO A 147 -3.99 -7.40 21.24
C PRO A 147 -2.84 -7.57 20.23
N PRO A 148 -1.88 -8.48 20.48
CA PRO A 148 -0.70 -8.64 19.64
C PRO A 148 -1.06 -9.06 18.20
N ASP A 149 -2.17 -9.77 18.01
CA ASP A 149 -2.65 -10.21 16.70
C ASP A 149 -3.41 -9.10 15.93
N GLU A 150 -3.82 -8.04 16.62
CA GLU A 150 -4.51 -6.88 16.03
C GLU A 150 -3.53 -5.74 15.69
N THR A 151 -2.29 -5.83 16.19
CA THR A 151 -1.26 -4.79 16.04
C THR A 151 -0.27 -5.17 14.94
N LEU A 152 -0.18 -4.33 13.91
CA LEU A 152 0.85 -4.43 12.88
C LEU A 152 2.10 -3.69 13.36
N ILE A 153 3.23 -4.39 13.41
CA ILE A 153 4.52 -3.77 13.65
C ILE A 153 5.24 -3.63 12.31
N VAL A 154 5.68 -2.42 12.01
CA VAL A 154 6.57 -2.13 10.88
C VAL A 154 7.92 -1.70 11.44
N PHE A 155 9.01 -2.25 10.89
CA PHE A 155 10.34 -2.02 11.44
C PHE A 155 11.42 -1.84 10.37
N VAL A 156 12.50 -1.19 10.77
CA VAL A 156 13.78 -1.16 10.07
C VAL A 156 14.86 -1.53 11.07
N SER A 157 15.74 -2.44 10.68
CA SER A 157 16.86 -2.85 11.54
C SER A 157 17.79 -1.68 11.84
N ASN A 158 18.41 -1.69 13.02
CA ASN A 158 19.28 -0.60 13.48
C ASN A 158 20.53 -0.44 12.60
N ASP A 159 21.00 -1.53 11.99
CA ASP A 159 22.08 -1.53 11.00
C ASP A 159 21.63 -1.06 9.59
N GLY A 160 20.34 -0.82 9.39
CA GLY A 160 19.75 -0.39 8.13
C GLY A 160 19.71 -1.46 7.03
N ALA A 161 20.08 -2.70 7.32
CA ALA A 161 20.15 -3.77 6.32
C ALA A 161 18.77 -4.35 5.95
N TRP A 162 17.81 -4.27 6.86
CA TRP A 162 16.54 -4.98 6.78
C TRP A 162 15.35 -4.08 7.08
N SER A 163 14.25 -4.37 6.40
CA SER A 163 12.92 -3.85 6.73
C SER A 163 11.93 -5.00 6.80
N GLY A 164 10.85 -4.81 7.52
CA GLY A 164 9.92 -5.90 7.67
C GLY A 164 8.68 -5.55 8.45
N PHE A 165 7.87 -6.58 8.63
CA PHE A 165 6.62 -6.52 9.36
C PHE A 165 6.57 -7.65 10.39
N ARG A 166 5.78 -7.43 11.44
CA ARG A 166 5.44 -8.44 12.44
C ARG A 166 3.96 -8.29 12.85
N VAL A 167 3.29 -9.42 13.05
CA VAL A 167 1.96 -9.53 13.65
C VAL A 167 1.98 -10.72 14.60
N GLY A 168 1.61 -10.52 15.86
CA GLY A 168 1.73 -11.55 16.89
C GLY A 168 3.16 -12.08 16.98
N ASP A 169 3.31 -13.39 16.82
CA ASP A 169 4.61 -14.08 16.82
C ASP A 169 5.27 -14.17 15.44
N ASP A 170 4.53 -13.91 14.37
CA ASP A 170 5.05 -14.06 13.00
C ASP A 170 5.71 -12.77 12.53
N SER A 171 6.91 -12.91 11.98
CA SER A 171 7.66 -11.81 11.38
C SER A 171 8.25 -12.21 10.03
N PHE A 172 8.36 -11.23 9.15
CA PHE A 172 9.19 -11.37 7.97
C PHE A 172 10.02 -10.11 7.72
N ARG A 173 11.19 -10.30 7.12
CA ARG A 173 12.09 -9.22 6.71
C ARG A 173 12.54 -9.39 5.26
N PHE A 174 12.87 -8.27 4.65
CA PHE A 174 13.41 -8.17 3.30
C PHE A 174 14.48 -7.07 3.27
N ARG A 175 15.28 -7.03 2.22
CA ARG A 175 16.34 -6.03 2.09
C ARG A 175 15.75 -4.62 2.13
N HIS A 176 16.28 -3.79 3.04
CA HIS A 176 15.88 -2.38 3.09
C HIS A 176 16.21 -1.70 1.75
N GLY A 177 15.33 -0.79 1.32
CA GLY A 177 15.43 -0.13 0.01
C GLY A 177 14.95 -0.95 -1.19
N ALA A 178 14.51 -2.21 -1.02
CA ALA A 178 13.94 -2.99 -2.10
C ALA A 178 12.61 -2.42 -2.64
N MET A 179 11.83 -1.80 -1.76
CA MET A 179 10.57 -1.13 -2.09
C MET A 179 10.85 0.37 -2.19
N THR A 180 10.27 1.03 -3.18
CA THR A 180 10.53 2.45 -3.47
C THR A 180 9.33 3.36 -3.23
N ARG A 181 8.12 2.81 -3.32
CA ARG A 181 6.88 3.55 -3.11
C ARG A 181 5.79 2.66 -2.55
N LEU A 182 4.96 3.27 -1.70
CA LEU A 182 3.69 2.75 -1.23
C LEU A 182 2.58 3.68 -1.71
N ARG A 183 1.54 3.13 -2.34
CA ARG A 183 0.31 3.87 -2.67
C ARG A 183 -0.87 3.25 -1.93
N PHE A 184 -1.71 4.13 -1.40
CA PHE A 184 -3.01 3.76 -0.86
C PHE A 184 -4.12 4.32 -1.76
N THR A 185 -4.89 3.44 -2.40
CA THR A 185 -5.93 3.81 -3.35
C THR A 185 -7.31 3.54 -2.78
N HIS A 186 -8.18 4.54 -2.81
CA HIS A 186 -9.60 4.40 -2.51
C HIS A 186 -10.33 4.05 -3.80
N VAL A 187 -10.96 2.88 -3.84
CA VAL A 187 -11.74 2.44 -5.00
C VAL A 187 -13.20 2.85 -4.75
N MET A 188 -13.77 3.66 -5.65
CA MET A 188 -15.07 4.31 -5.52
C MET A 188 -15.99 3.96 -6.71
N PRO A 189 -16.53 2.75 -6.74
CA PRO A 189 -17.40 2.29 -7.81
C PRO A 189 -18.82 2.82 -7.62
N VAL A 190 -19.54 3.01 -8.73
CA VAL A 190 -20.94 3.51 -8.71
C VAL A 190 -21.91 2.53 -8.05
N ARG A 191 -21.64 1.22 -8.17
CA ARG A 191 -22.63 0.16 -7.89
C ARG A 191 -22.48 -0.54 -6.53
N TRP A 192 -21.43 -0.25 -5.78
CA TRP A 192 -21.19 -0.86 -4.47
C TRP A 192 -20.34 0.06 -3.60
N SER A 193 -20.14 -0.31 -2.33
CA SER A 193 -19.53 0.57 -1.32
C SER A 193 -18.07 0.94 -1.57
N GLY A 194 -17.37 0.29 -2.49
CA GLY A 194 -15.94 0.48 -2.72
C GLY A 194 -15.05 -0.26 -1.71
N ASP A 195 -13.76 -0.36 -2.03
CA ASP A 195 -12.74 -0.99 -1.19
C ASP A 195 -11.45 -0.14 -1.17
N TYR A 196 -10.41 -0.73 -0.59
CA TYR A 196 -9.10 -0.12 -0.50
C TYR A 196 -8.04 -1.04 -1.07
N MET A 197 -7.18 -0.46 -1.90
CA MET A 197 -6.04 -1.16 -2.48
C MET A 197 -4.73 -0.56 -2.01
N VAL A 198 -3.81 -1.41 -1.58
CA VAL A 198 -2.43 -1.05 -1.26
C VAL A 198 -1.57 -1.53 -2.41
N THR A 199 -0.72 -0.66 -2.93
CA THR A 199 0.22 -1.01 -3.99
C THR A 199 1.65 -0.68 -3.58
N PHE A 200 2.56 -1.62 -3.80
CA PHE A 200 4.00 -1.46 -3.58
C PHE A 200 4.72 -1.41 -4.93
N TRP A 201 5.72 -0.54 -5.05
CA TRP A 201 6.63 -0.49 -6.20
C TRP A 201 8.03 -0.93 -5.80
N PHE A 202 8.71 -1.53 -6.76
CA PHE A 202 10.03 -2.10 -6.62
C PHE A 202 10.90 -1.64 -7.79
N ASP A 203 12.21 -1.53 -7.58
CA ASP A 203 13.17 -1.23 -8.65
C ASP A 203 13.55 -2.47 -9.48
N VAL A 204 13.12 -3.65 -9.04
CA VAL A 204 13.36 -4.92 -9.71
C VAL A 204 12.08 -5.45 -10.35
N PRO A 205 12.17 -6.15 -11.49
CA PRO A 205 11.02 -6.77 -12.09
C PRO A 205 10.53 -7.97 -11.26
N LYS A 206 9.25 -8.32 -11.40
CA LYS A 206 8.61 -9.48 -10.81
C LYS A 206 9.34 -10.74 -11.26
N ARG A 207 9.68 -11.61 -10.30
CA ARG A 207 10.56 -12.77 -10.50
C ARG A 207 10.06 -13.74 -11.58
N GLU A 208 8.75 -13.91 -11.70
CA GLU A 208 8.13 -14.90 -12.59
C GLU A 208 7.80 -14.34 -13.99
N HIS A 209 7.75 -13.01 -14.17
CA HIS A 209 7.26 -12.36 -15.41
C HIS A 209 7.98 -11.03 -15.71
N ALA A 210 9.27 -11.08 -16.03
CA ALA A 210 10.08 -9.89 -16.30
C ALA A 210 9.68 -9.08 -17.55
N THR A 211 8.78 -9.59 -18.40
CA THR A 211 8.39 -8.97 -19.69
C THR A 211 7.09 -8.16 -19.64
N ASP A 212 6.41 -8.08 -18.49
CA ASP A 212 5.14 -7.36 -18.36
C ASP A 212 5.32 -5.91 -17.89
N PHE A 213 4.49 -4.98 -18.36
CA PHE A 213 4.56 -3.56 -17.96
C PHE A 213 4.22 -3.34 -16.47
N ASN A 214 3.48 -4.28 -15.85
CA ASN A 214 3.19 -4.32 -14.41
C ASN A 214 4.27 -5.06 -13.61
N ALA A 215 5.41 -5.37 -14.22
CA ALA A 215 6.46 -6.14 -13.58
C ALA A 215 7.16 -5.39 -12.46
N TYR A 216 6.83 -4.13 -12.12
CA TYR A 216 7.52 -3.37 -11.07
C TYR A 216 6.63 -3.00 -9.88
N SER A 217 5.40 -3.53 -9.82
CA SER A 217 4.48 -3.23 -8.71
C SER A 217 3.55 -4.38 -8.36
N ALA A 218 3.23 -4.54 -7.08
CA ALA A 218 2.20 -5.46 -6.61
C ALA A 218 1.14 -4.74 -5.78
N GLY A 219 -0.12 -4.91 -6.19
CA GLY A 219 -1.29 -4.42 -5.48
C GLY A 219 -2.04 -5.55 -4.76
N PHE A 220 -2.69 -5.22 -3.65
CA PHE A 220 -3.62 -6.12 -2.96
C PHE A 220 -4.74 -5.34 -2.26
N ASP A 221 -5.92 -5.97 -2.19
CA ASP A 221 -7.10 -5.47 -1.49
C ASP A 221 -7.04 -5.76 0.02
N ILE A 222 -7.32 -4.74 0.84
CA ILE A 222 -7.39 -4.82 2.30
C ILE A 222 -8.59 -5.66 2.76
N GLY A 223 -9.69 -5.70 2.00
CA GLY A 223 -10.83 -6.56 2.29
C GLY A 223 -11.91 -5.96 3.15
N VAL A 224 -11.95 -4.63 3.24
CA VAL A 224 -12.99 -3.90 3.96
C VAL A 224 -13.65 -2.91 3.02
N SER A 225 -14.95 -2.75 3.19
CA SER A 225 -15.69 -1.74 2.44
C SER A 225 -15.28 -0.34 2.87
N ARG A 226 -15.29 0.58 1.90
CA ARG A 226 -14.97 1.99 2.13
C ARG A 226 -15.95 2.61 3.14
N ALA A 227 -15.40 3.40 4.04
CA ALA A 227 -16.14 4.23 4.99
C ALA A 227 -15.26 5.40 5.43
N GLY A 228 -15.81 6.61 5.61
CA GLY A 228 -15.02 7.82 5.90
C GLY A 228 -14.04 7.67 7.08
N ARG A 229 -14.49 7.10 8.20
CA ARG A 229 -13.63 6.82 9.38
C ARG A 229 -12.50 5.83 9.07
N ARG A 230 -12.78 4.78 8.29
CA ARG A 230 -11.77 3.77 7.88
C ARG A 230 -10.77 4.39 6.90
N SER A 231 -11.24 5.22 5.98
CA SER A 231 -10.40 5.92 5.01
C SER A 231 -9.31 6.74 5.70
N ARG A 232 -9.68 7.55 6.70
CA ARG A 232 -8.71 8.37 7.46
C ARG A 232 -7.72 7.49 8.24
N THR A 233 -8.22 6.49 8.97
CA THR A 233 -7.38 5.58 9.79
C THR A 233 -6.39 4.78 8.93
N LEU A 234 -6.84 4.20 7.82
CA LEU A 234 -5.99 3.42 6.91
C LEU A 234 -4.99 4.29 6.15
N THR A 235 -5.39 5.50 5.74
CA THR A 235 -4.48 6.46 5.10
C THR A 235 -3.35 6.83 6.05
N HIS A 236 -3.69 7.17 7.30
CA HIS A 236 -2.70 7.45 8.34
C HIS A 236 -1.78 6.26 8.59
N ALA A 237 -2.33 5.04 8.77
CA ALA A 237 -1.52 3.84 8.96
C ALA A 237 -0.57 3.56 7.78
N CYS A 238 -1.03 3.73 6.54
CA CYS A 238 -0.19 3.56 5.34
C CYS A 238 0.91 4.62 5.24
N ARG A 239 0.62 5.86 5.63
CA ARG A 239 1.61 6.95 5.73
C ARG A 239 2.69 6.60 6.75
N GLU A 240 2.30 6.06 7.91
CA GLU A 240 3.21 5.65 8.97
C GLU A 240 4.09 4.45 8.56
N ILE A 241 3.51 3.49 7.84
CA ILE A 241 4.27 2.38 7.22
C ILE A 241 5.33 2.94 6.26
N ALA A 242 4.92 3.83 5.36
CA ALA A 242 5.83 4.41 4.37
C ALA A 242 6.96 5.22 5.04
N SER A 243 6.63 5.98 6.09
CA SER A 243 7.58 6.74 6.90
C SER A 243 8.66 5.86 7.53
N VAL A 244 8.27 4.75 8.17
CA VAL A 244 9.23 3.81 8.77
C VAL A 244 10.10 3.16 7.71
N LEU A 245 9.50 2.74 6.59
CA LEU A 245 10.20 2.07 5.50
C LEU A 245 11.06 3.02 4.66
N GLY A 246 10.90 4.34 4.83
CA GLY A 246 11.66 5.36 4.10
C GLY A 246 11.31 5.43 2.61
N VAL A 247 10.04 5.17 2.26
CA VAL A 247 9.57 5.15 0.86
C VAL A 247 8.63 6.31 0.56
N ALA A 248 8.47 6.65 -0.72
CA ALA A 248 7.47 7.62 -1.13
C ALA A 248 6.05 7.11 -0.81
N PHE A 249 5.17 8.01 -0.37
CA PHE A 249 3.77 7.70 -0.07
C PHE A 249 2.83 8.57 -0.91
N ASP A 250 1.90 7.93 -1.62
CA ASP A 250 0.85 8.61 -2.38
C ASP A 250 -0.52 8.08 -1.96
N VAL A 251 -1.52 8.98 -1.94
CA VAL A 251 -2.93 8.62 -1.84
C VAL A 251 -3.58 8.86 -3.19
N ASP A 252 -4.42 7.94 -3.61
CA ASP A 252 -5.07 7.97 -4.92
C ASP A 252 -6.56 7.63 -4.76
N GLU A 253 -7.38 8.14 -5.67
CA GLU A 253 -8.82 7.91 -5.68
C GLU A 253 -9.23 7.49 -7.09
N VAL A 254 -9.85 6.33 -7.22
CA VAL A 254 -10.25 5.76 -8.51
C VAL A 254 -11.73 5.47 -8.47
N GLY A 255 -12.52 6.14 -9.31
CA GLY A 255 -13.93 5.85 -9.53
C GLY A 255 -14.21 5.36 -10.95
N ASP A 256 -15.31 4.64 -11.12
CA ASP A 256 -15.90 4.40 -12.43
C ASP A 256 -16.81 5.60 -12.74
N ASP A 257 -16.51 6.39 -13.78
CA ASP A 257 -17.41 7.45 -14.27
C ASP A 257 -18.70 6.87 -14.90
#